data_AF-A0A9P6F7C2-F1
#
_entry.id   AF-A0A9P6F7C2-F1
#
_cell.length_a   1.000
_cell.length_b   1.000
_cell.length_c   1.000
_cell.angle_alpha   90.00
_cell.angle_beta   90.00
_cell.angle_gamma   90.00
#
_symmetry.space_group_name_H-M   'P 1'
#
loop_
_entity.id
_entity.type
_entity.pdbx_description
1 polymer ?
#
loop_
_entity_poly.entity_id
_entity_poly.type
_entity_poly.pdbx_seq_one_letter_code
_entity_poly.pdbx_strand_id
1 'polypeptide(L)'
;MVLSPNSGVDILFESNIDDDGGESWINADLVAVVEAEGMLSSIRRLTGHDSSMWVFGWGTNKGQLGTDLSSIHRFSLRNVGIAGLAILRLKPSASQSGFLDIKSNGSTDEDETEVVLGNERYPYQLSVPTIGKRLTLHGSGFGLIAPSVLINNISQGIVANIIHPYRAARRADEQANSLVLTDAKFLPGMEGGAVSWDETGELAGLSMLPIRRTDGEPVDISLVIPVACIVAAISPYITIPRQLLQPDHVAALNSSSFINARQAVVMVQVGQTWASGVVISKSGHILTNAHVFTSFLDNISNRTWPNLRSGISLRVRIDSPQQQLWVDDCELVFVSESCWDVALIKIPETCVLNGFLPYLPLRTPEEISRTKPIVKGTPLFAIGHGIFGPSSGILPLITSGICSKVVTHADKPVMLLSSAPVHRGNSGGVLVNTDGQFVGLVTGNGKTSTGRTITHLNFAIPLDAITVAVNAYLLDEDRKWLDRLNTPPIRVDDIWSLRGNAPVWDPIEKVPSKL
;
A
#
# COMPACT_ATOMS: atom_id res chain seq x y z
N MET A 1 4.24 -16.06 -22.72
CA MET A 1 3.35 -17.06 -23.32
C MET A 1 2.33 -16.27 -24.11
N VAL A 2 2.43 -16.28 -25.43
CA VAL A 2 1.42 -15.67 -26.30
C VAL A 2 0.46 -16.81 -26.61
N LEU A 3 -0.74 -16.77 -26.02
CA LEU A 3 -1.79 -17.73 -26.36
C LEU A 3 -2.27 -17.42 -27.78
N SER A 4 -2.19 -18.39 -28.69
CA SER A 4 -2.79 -18.26 -30.02
C SER A 4 -4.30 -18.53 -29.94
N PRO A 5 -5.12 -17.95 -30.83
CA PRO A 5 -6.49 -18.44 -31.05
C PRO A 5 -6.47 -19.95 -31.31
N ASN A 6 -7.39 -20.70 -30.70
CA ASN A 6 -7.46 -22.18 -30.69
C ASN A 6 -6.41 -22.94 -29.85
N SER A 7 -5.69 -22.26 -28.96
CA SER A 7 -4.98 -22.94 -27.87
C SER A 7 -6.03 -23.43 -26.87
N GLY A 8 -6.06 -24.72 -26.53
CA GLY A 8 -6.90 -25.21 -25.43
C GLY A 8 -6.39 -24.63 -24.10
N VAL A 9 -7.26 -23.97 -23.34
CA VAL A 9 -6.97 -23.51 -21.98
C VAL A 9 -7.76 -24.39 -21.02
N ASP A 10 -7.08 -25.12 -20.13
CA ASP A 10 -7.77 -25.92 -19.13
C ASP A 10 -7.96 -25.10 -17.84
N ILE A 11 -9.18 -25.09 -17.32
CA ILE A 11 -9.59 -24.36 -16.13
C ILE A 11 -9.93 -25.38 -15.04
N LEU A 12 -9.24 -25.27 -13.91
CA LEU A 12 -9.48 -26.11 -12.75
C LEU A 12 -10.55 -25.49 -11.85
N PHE A 13 -11.53 -26.30 -11.46
CA PHE A 13 -12.57 -25.97 -10.50
C PHE A 13 -12.42 -26.87 -9.27
N GLU A 14 -12.57 -26.25 -8.09
CA GLU A 14 -12.68 -26.94 -6.80
C GLU A 14 -14.14 -27.42 -6.62
N SER A 15 -14.34 -28.70 -6.31
CA SER A 15 -15.66 -29.21 -5.94
C SER A 15 -16.11 -28.66 -4.57
N ASN A 16 -17.41 -28.64 -4.31
CA ASN A 16 -17.94 -28.20 -3.03
C ASN A 16 -17.31 -28.98 -1.85
N ILE A 17 -17.17 -28.28 -0.72
CA ILE A 17 -16.53 -28.72 0.53
C ILE A 17 -17.09 -30.07 1.06
N ASP A 18 -18.31 -30.44 0.66
CA ASP A 18 -19.02 -31.64 1.12
C ASP A 18 -18.83 -32.90 0.24
N ASP A 19 -18.18 -32.80 -0.93
CA ASP A 19 -17.88 -33.93 -1.83
C ASP A 19 -16.36 -34.13 -1.94
N ASP A 20 -15.78 -35.04 -1.15
CA ASP A 20 -14.45 -35.71 -1.23
C ASP A 20 -13.29 -35.05 -2.05
N GLY A 21 -13.19 -33.71 -2.08
CA GLY A 21 -12.05 -32.96 -2.63
C GLY A 21 -11.72 -33.21 -4.12
N GLY A 22 -12.71 -33.50 -4.96
CA GLY A 22 -12.51 -33.77 -6.38
C GLY A 22 -12.11 -32.54 -7.20
N GLU A 23 -10.91 -32.56 -7.79
CA GLU A 23 -10.47 -31.58 -8.79
C GLU A 23 -11.18 -31.83 -10.14
N SER A 24 -11.80 -30.79 -10.74
CA SER A 24 -12.43 -30.90 -12.06
C SER A 24 -11.84 -29.93 -13.07
N TRP A 25 -11.34 -30.47 -14.19
CA TRP A 25 -10.75 -29.69 -15.26
C TRP A 25 -11.75 -29.51 -16.41
N ILE A 26 -12.01 -28.26 -16.80
CA ILE A 26 -12.89 -27.90 -17.91
C ILE A 26 -12.08 -27.16 -18.96
N ASN A 27 -12.16 -27.63 -20.21
CA ASN A 27 -11.48 -26.97 -21.31
C ASN A 27 -12.19 -25.65 -21.66
N ALA A 28 -11.44 -24.67 -22.16
CA ALA A 28 -11.95 -23.38 -22.59
C ALA A 28 -11.25 -22.89 -23.86
N ASP A 29 -12.02 -22.22 -24.70
CA ASP A 29 -11.50 -21.48 -25.86
C ASP A 29 -11.15 -20.06 -25.48
N LEU A 30 -10.01 -19.58 -25.99
CA LEU A 30 -9.72 -18.15 -26.02
C LEU A 30 -10.58 -17.46 -27.09
N VAL A 31 -11.55 -16.65 -26.65
CA VAL A 31 -12.45 -15.89 -27.52
C VAL A 31 -11.76 -14.63 -28.04
N ALA A 32 -11.20 -13.84 -27.13
CA ALA A 32 -10.55 -12.58 -27.46
C ALA A 32 -9.56 -12.17 -26.37
N VAL A 33 -8.65 -11.25 -26.71
CA VAL A 33 -7.83 -10.51 -25.76
C VAL A 33 -8.10 -9.03 -25.97
N VAL A 34 -8.55 -8.35 -24.93
CA VAL A 34 -8.89 -6.92 -24.95
C VAL A 34 -7.97 -6.15 -24.02
N GLU A 35 -7.85 -4.84 -24.22
CA GLU A 35 -7.07 -3.97 -23.34
C GLU A 35 -7.98 -3.34 -22.27
N ALA A 36 -7.54 -3.34 -21.01
CA ALA A 36 -8.15 -2.53 -19.97
C ALA A 36 -7.68 -1.07 -20.11
N GLU A 37 -8.55 -0.21 -20.64
CA GLU A 37 -8.22 1.19 -20.93
C GLU A 37 -7.69 1.95 -19.69
N GLY A 38 -6.66 2.78 -19.88
CA GLY A 38 -6.08 3.62 -18.82
C GLY A 38 -5.09 2.93 -17.88
N MET A 39 -5.07 1.59 -17.80
CA MET A 39 -4.19 0.86 -16.90
C MET A 39 -2.71 1.07 -17.26
N LEU A 40 -2.34 1.01 -18.54
CA LEU A 40 -0.97 1.24 -19.00
C LEU A 40 -0.49 2.67 -18.72
N SER A 41 -1.37 3.68 -18.88
CA SER A 41 -1.07 5.08 -18.54
C SER A 41 -0.84 5.25 -17.04
N SER A 42 -1.64 4.59 -16.22
CA SER A 42 -1.50 4.60 -14.76
C SER A 42 -0.19 3.95 -14.31
N ILE A 43 0.17 2.80 -14.89
CA ILE A 43 1.45 2.13 -14.69
C ILE A 43 2.63 3.05 -15.04
N ARG A 44 2.57 3.73 -16.19
CA ARG A 44 3.62 4.67 -16.61
C ARG A 44 3.83 5.81 -15.63
N ARG A 45 2.76 6.27 -14.96
CA ARG A 45 2.89 7.29 -13.92
C ARG A 45 3.63 6.77 -12.69
N LEU A 46 3.44 5.50 -12.34
CA LEU A 46 4.14 4.86 -11.22
C LEU A 46 5.63 4.68 -11.50
N THR A 47 5.98 4.16 -12.68
CA THR A 47 7.34 3.68 -12.98
C THR A 47 8.13 4.58 -13.92
N GLY A 48 7.51 5.58 -14.57
CA GLY A 48 8.11 6.29 -15.69
C GLY A 48 9.38 7.08 -15.38
N HIS A 49 9.59 7.49 -14.13
CA HIS A 49 10.77 8.27 -13.73
C HIS A 49 12.02 7.40 -13.50
N ASP A 50 11.85 6.16 -13.06
CA ASP A 50 12.92 5.22 -12.76
C ASP A 50 12.63 3.84 -13.37
N SER A 51 12.11 3.81 -14.60
CA SER A 51 11.56 2.60 -15.25
C SER A 51 12.54 1.43 -15.34
N SER A 52 13.85 1.70 -15.33
CA SER A 52 14.89 0.66 -15.30
C SER A 52 14.96 -0.10 -13.97
N MET A 53 14.39 0.45 -12.90
CA MET A 53 14.38 -0.13 -11.55
C MET A 53 13.14 -0.99 -11.26
N TRP A 54 12.25 -1.14 -12.24
CA TRP A 54 10.98 -1.86 -12.09
C TRP A 54 10.89 -3.06 -13.03
N VAL A 55 10.28 -4.14 -12.55
CA VAL A 55 9.88 -5.31 -13.35
C VAL A 55 8.45 -5.70 -13.05
N PHE A 56 7.78 -6.28 -14.05
CA PHE A 56 6.44 -6.84 -13.92
C PHE A 56 6.49 -8.34 -13.66
N GLY A 57 5.59 -8.81 -12.78
CA GLY A 57 5.45 -10.22 -12.48
C GLY A 57 6.63 -10.80 -11.71
N TRP A 58 6.72 -12.13 -11.68
CA TRP A 58 7.62 -12.88 -10.78
C TRP A 58 8.99 -13.24 -11.37
N GLY A 59 9.17 -13.09 -12.68
CA GLY A 59 10.43 -13.38 -13.36
C GLY A 59 11.54 -12.36 -13.07
N THR A 60 12.78 -12.83 -13.00
CA THR A 60 14.00 -12.00 -12.91
C THR A 60 14.62 -11.72 -14.29
N ASN A 61 14.23 -12.48 -15.32
CA ASN A 61 14.74 -12.36 -16.68
C ASN A 61 13.86 -11.44 -17.53
N LYS A 62 14.45 -10.37 -18.07
CA LYS A 62 13.84 -9.47 -19.08
C LYS A 62 13.38 -10.20 -20.37
N GLY A 63 13.63 -11.50 -20.50
CA GLY A 63 13.31 -12.34 -21.66
C GLY A 63 12.17 -13.36 -21.47
N GLN A 64 11.60 -13.52 -20.27
CA GLN A 64 10.46 -14.42 -20.03
C GLN A 64 9.31 -13.64 -19.40
N LEU A 65 8.22 -13.38 -20.15
CA LEU A 65 6.96 -12.77 -19.70
C LEU A 65 7.07 -11.52 -18.78
N GLY A 66 8.28 -10.99 -18.59
CA GLY A 66 8.60 -9.71 -18.00
C GLY A 66 8.77 -8.78 -19.18
N THR A 67 7.76 -7.96 -19.40
CA THR A 67 7.77 -6.89 -20.39
C THR A 67 8.89 -5.91 -20.06
N ASP A 68 9.88 -5.84 -20.95
CA ASP A 68 10.93 -4.82 -20.90
C ASP A 68 10.31 -3.42 -21.04
N LEU A 69 10.36 -2.65 -19.94
CA LEU A 69 9.81 -1.30 -19.83
C LEU A 69 10.49 -0.27 -20.73
N SER A 70 11.65 -0.59 -21.31
CA SER A 70 12.33 0.29 -22.27
C SER A 70 11.55 0.46 -23.60
N SER A 71 10.61 -0.44 -23.88
CA SER A 71 9.90 -0.54 -25.17
C SER A 71 8.45 -0.04 -25.16
N ILE A 72 8.04 0.68 -24.11
CA ILE A 72 6.64 1.10 -23.87
C ILE A 72 6.08 2.06 -24.93
N HIS A 73 6.92 2.63 -25.80
CA HIS A 73 6.54 3.65 -26.79
C HIS A 73 5.94 3.10 -28.11
N ARG A 74 5.80 1.79 -28.30
CA ARG A 74 5.21 1.21 -29.52
C ARG A 74 3.99 0.35 -29.19
N PHE A 75 2.89 0.51 -29.92
CA PHE A 75 1.77 -0.45 -29.84
C PHE A 75 2.25 -1.82 -30.35
N SER A 76 2.07 -2.87 -29.56
CA SER A 76 2.43 -4.25 -29.89
C SER A 76 1.57 -5.20 -29.06
N LEU A 77 1.23 -6.37 -29.59
CA LEU A 77 0.62 -7.46 -28.81
C LEU A 77 1.48 -7.86 -27.58
N ARG A 78 2.78 -7.52 -27.55
CA ARG A 78 3.63 -7.64 -26.36
C ARG A 78 3.27 -6.64 -25.25
N ASN A 79 2.71 -5.49 -25.58
CA ASN A 79 2.35 -4.42 -24.64
C ASN A 79 0.91 -4.54 -24.12
N VAL A 80 -0.01 -5.16 -24.88
CA VAL A 80 -1.28 -5.67 -24.35
C VAL A 80 -1.02 -6.65 -23.20
N GLY A 81 0.14 -7.33 -23.17
CA GLY A 81 0.48 -8.31 -22.13
C GLY A 81 0.47 -7.82 -20.68
N ILE A 82 0.58 -6.52 -20.40
CA ILE A 82 0.62 -6.01 -19.00
C ILE A 82 -0.78 -5.73 -18.44
N ALA A 83 -1.70 -5.25 -19.28
CA ALA A 83 -3.06 -4.86 -18.89
C ALA A 83 -4.14 -5.49 -19.79
N GLY A 84 -3.81 -6.65 -20.37
CA GLY A 84 -4.68 -7.41 -21.26
C GLY A 84 -5.62 -8.29 -20.46
N LEU A 85 -6.88 -8.32 -20.88
CA LEU A 85 -7.91 -9.20 -20.36
C LEU A 85 -8.19 -10.28 -21.40
N ALA A 86 -7.99 -11.53 -21.02
CA ALA A 86 -8.37 -12.68 -21.85
C ALA A 86 -9.83 -13.06 -21.57
N ILE A 87 -10.62 -13.20 -22.62
CA ILE A 87 -12.01 -13.67 -22.55
C ILE A 87 -12.01 -15.14 -22.94
N LEU A 88 -12.41 -16.00 -22.00
CA LEU A 88 -12.43 -17.46 -22.18
C LEU A 88 -13.88 -17.96 -22.21
N ARG A 89 -14.17 -18.89 -23.12
CA ARG A 89 -15.45 -19.60 -23.20
C ARG A 89 -15.27 -21.04 -22.78
N LEU A 90 -15.94 -21.45 -21.71
CA LEU A 90 -15.91 -22.84 -21.22
C LEU A 90 -16.53 -23.81 -22.23
N LYS A 91 -15.96 -25.01 -22.30
CA LYS A 91 -16.42 -26.18 -23.05
C LYS A 91 -16.64 -27.37 -22.10
N PRO A 92 -17.69 -27.34 -21.25
CA PRO A 92 -17.98 -28.46 -20.38
C PRO A 92 -18.38 -29.69 -21.20
N SER A 93 -17.88 -30.86 -20.80
CA SER A 93 -18.40 -32.14 -21.30
C SER A 93 -19.83 -32.40 -20.77
N ALA A 94 -20.57 -33.32 -21.38
CA ALA A 94 -21.93 -33.67 -20.96
C ALA A 94 -22.02 -34.16 -19.49
N SER A 95 -20.93 -34.66 -18.92
CA SER A 95 -20.81 -35.01 -17.49
C SER A 95 -20.50 -33.83 -16.58
N GLN A 96 -20.06 -32.69 -17.12
CA GLN A 96 -19.65 -31.49 -16.39
C GLN A 96 -20.68 -30.35 -16.49
N SER A 97 -21.67 -30.45 -17.37
CA SER A 97 -22.73 -29.45 -17.55
C SER A 97 -23.65 -29.31 -16.32
N GLY A 98 -23.68 -30.30 -15.43
CA GLY A 98 -24.40 -30.20 -14.14
C GLY A 98 -23.63 -29.47 -13.04
N PHE A 99 -22.32 -29.22 -13.22
CA PHE A 99 -21.45 -28.57 -12.22
C PHE A 99 -21.50 -27.03 -12.32
N LEU A 100 -21.53 -26.52 -13.54
CA LEU A 100 -21.83 -25.12 -13.83
C LEU A 100 -23.36 -25.05 -13.91
N ASP A 101 -24.04 -24.18 -13.17
CA ASP A 101 -25.50 -24.04 -13.16
C ASP A 101 -26.05 -23.46 -14.50
N ILE A 102 -25.67 -24.09 -15.62
CA ILE A 102 -26.00 -23.74 -17.00
C ILE A 102 -27.30 -24.45 -17.32
N LYS A 103 -28.41 -23.76 -17.08
CA LYS A 103 -29.72 -24.22 -17.55
C LYS A 103 -29.77 -24.08 -19.06
N SER A 104 -29.61 -25.19 -19.78
CA SER A 104 -29.90 -25.25 -21.21
C SER A 104 -31.40 -25.02 -21.42
N ASN A 105 -31.79 -23.88 -22.00
CA ASN A 105 -33.12 -23.78 -22.60
C ASN A 105 -33.16 -24.76 -23.78
N GLY A 106 -34.10 -25.70 -23.74
CA GLY A 106 -34.24 -26.76 -24.75
C GLY A 106 -34.75 -26.26 -26.10
N SER A 107 -33.98 -25.43 -26.80
CA SER A 107 -34.19 -25.13 -28.22
C SER A 107 -33.17 -25.87 -29.08
N THR A 108 -33.67 -26.69 -30.00
CA THR A 108 -32.95 -27.62 -30.87
C THR A 108 -32.21 -26.97 -32.06
N ASP A 109 -31.74 -25.73 -31.93
CA ASP A 109 -30.97 -25.07 -32.98
C ASP A 109 -29.48 -25.08 -32.62
N GLU A 110 -28.69 -25.85 -33.37
CA GLU A 110 -27.28 -26.17 -33.11
C GLU A 110 -26.28 -24.99 -33.30
N ASP A 111 -26.74 -23.76 -33.55
CA ASP A 111 -25.84 -22.64 -33.93
C ASP A 111 -25.77 -21.45 -32.94
N GLU A 112 -26.58 -21.39 -31.88
CA GLU A 112 -26.47 -20.30 -30.90
C GLU A 112 -26.71 -20.78 -29.46
N THR A 113 -25.71 -21.40 -28.84
CA THR A 113 -25.66 -21.49 -27.37
C THR A 113 -25.39 -20.10 -26.79
N GLU A 114 -26.45 -19.33 -26.58
CA GLU A 114 -26.43 -18.18 -25.67
C GLU A 114 -26.06 -18.69 -24.27
N VAL A 115 -24.85 -18.37 -23.81
CA VAL A 115 -24.46 -18.61 -22.41
C VAL A 115 -25.24 -17.61 -21.57
N VAL A 116 -26.45 -17.99 -21.18
CA VAL A 116 -27.21 -17.30 -20.14
C VAL A 116 -26.53 -17.65 -18.82
N LEU A 117 -25.57 -16.82 -18.40
CA LEU A 117 -25.15 -16.75 -17.01
C LEU A 117 -26.44 -16.62 -16.18
N GLY A 118 -26.63 -17.53 -15.22
CA GLY A 118 -27.91 -17.90 -14.62
C GLY A 118 -28.92 -16.76 -14.45
N ASN A 119 -30.20 -17.12 -14.61
CA ASN A 119 -31.39 -16.27 -14.41
C ASN A 119 -31.49 -15.60 -13.02
N GLU A 120 -30.53 -15.81 -12.12
CA GLU A 120 -30.37 -15.01 -10.93
C GLU A 120 -29.63 -13.73 -11.30
N ARG A 121 -30.38 -12.64 -11.44
CA ARG A 121 -29.84 -11.28 -11.49
C ARG A 121 -29.08 -11.03 -10.20
N TYR A 122 -27.80 -11.38 -10.13
CA TYR A 122 -26.88 -10.79 -9.17
C TYR A 122 -26.52 -9.41 -9.71
N PRO A 123 -27.09 -8.31 -9.20
CA PRO A 123 -26.67 -6.99 -9.63
C PRO A 123 -25.22 -6.79 -9.17
N TYR A 124 -24.26 -6.88 -10.09
CA TYR A 124 -22.90 -6.42 -9.79
C TYR A 124 -22.91 -4.90 -9.70
N GLN A 125 -22.95 -4.36 -8.48
CA GLN A 125 -22.92 -2.92 -8.25
C GLN A 125 -21.50 -2.42 -8.54
N LEU A 126 -21.38 -1.46 -9.45
CA LEU A 126 -20.09 -0.83 -9.76
C LEU A 126 -19.86 0.33 -8.78
N SER A 127 -19.02 0.10 -7.78
CA SER A 127 -18.57 1.14 -6.85
C SER A 127 -17.24 1.76 -7.29
N VAL A 128 -17.08 3.06 -7.10
CA VAL A 128 -15.78 3.73 -7.28
C VAL A 128 -14.84 3.26 -6.17
N PRO A 129 -13.61 2.81 -6.48
CA PRO A 129 -12.66 2.41 -5.44
C PRO A 129 -12.32 3.61 -4.54
N THR A 130 -12.14 3.35 -3.24
CA THR A 130 -11.78 4.38 -2.27
C THR A 130 -10.59 3.94 -1.43
N ILE A 131 -9.66 4.87 -1.16
CA ILE A 131 -8.43 4.59 -0.42
C ILE A 131 -8.75 4.18 1.01
N GLY A 132 -8.11 3.11 1.50
CA GLY A 132 -8.37 2.53 2.82
C GLY A 132 -9.51 1.52 2.86
N LYS A 133 -10.30 1.37 1.79
CA LYS A 133 -11.33 0.31 1.69
C LYS A 133 -10.68 -1.06 1.71
N ARG A 134 -11.25 -1.99 2.48
CA ARG A 134 -10.78 -3.37 2.57
C ARG A 134 -11.20 -4.19 1.35
N LEU A 135 -10.30 -5.06 0.93
CA LEU A 135 -10.52 -5.98 -0.18
C LEU A 135 -9.92 -7.36 0.11
N THR A 136 -10.50 -8.36 -0.53
CA THR A 136 -10.05 -9.75 -0.50
C THR A 136 -9.74 -10.19 -1.92
N LEU A 137 -8.53 -10.66 -2.14
CA LEU A 137 -8.10 -11.37 -3.33
C LEU A 137 -8.44 -12.84 -3.19
N HIS A 138 -8.99 -13.41 -4.26
CA HIS A 138 -9.24 -14.84 -4.43
C HIS A 138 -8.39 -15.33 -5.59
N GLY A 139 -7.48 -16.28 -5.34
CA GLY A 139 -6.62 -16.81 -6.39
C GLY A 139 -5.85 -18.06 -5.99
N SER A 140 -5.32 -18.75 -6.99
CA SER A 140 -4.68 -20.06 -6.82
C SER A 140 -3.16 -19.93 -6.86
N GLY A 141 -2.60 -19.22 -5.88
CA GLY A 141 -1.15 -19.00 -5.79
C GLY A 141 -0.40 -20.32 -5.70
N PHE A 142 0.51 -20.57 -6.64
CA PHE A 142 1.21 -21.86 -6.81
C PHE A 142 0.30 -23.06 -7.06
N GLY A 143 -0.95 -22.82 -7.50
CA GLY A 143 -1.96 -23.86 -7.70
C GLY A 143 -1.55 -24.95 -8.69
N LEU A 144 -0.65 -24.67 -9.65
CA LEU A 144 -0.10 -25.71 -10.55
C LEU A 144 0.91 -26.65 -9.87
N ILE A 145 1.49 -26.27 -8.73
CA ILE A 145 2.49 -27.09 -8.02
C ILE A 145 1.79 -28.15 -7.17
N ALA A 146 0.73 -27.77 -6.45
CA ALA A 146 -0.05 -28.64 -5.58
C ALA A 146 -1.50 -28.15 -5.51
N PRO A 147 -2.35 -28.43 -6.52
CA PRO A 147 -3.68 -27.84 -6.61
C PRO A 147 -4.56 -28.17 -5.40
N SER A 148 -4.59 -29.44 -4.97
CA SER A 148 -5.25 -29.91 -3.72
C SER A 148 -4.88 -29.18 -2.42
N VAL A 149 -3.80 -28.39 -2.40
CA VAL A 149 -3.37 -27.61 -1.22
C VAL A 149 -3.46 -26.10 -1.46
N LEU A 150 -3.28 -25.66 -2.70
CA LEU A 150 -2.95 -24.27 -3.03
C LEU A 150 -3.95 -23.58 -3.96
N ILE A 151 -5.01 -24.27 -4.39
CA ILE A 151 -6.13 -23.63 -5.09
C ILE A 151 -6.94 -22.74 -4.14
N ASN A 152 -7.60 -21.70 -4.69
CA ASN A 152 -8.58 -20.88 -3.98
C ASN A 152 -8.09 -20.26 -2.66
N ASN A 153 -6.81 -19.87 -2.62
CA ASN A 153 -6.25 -19.11 -1.52
C ASN A 153 -6.79 -17.68 -1.50
N ILE A 154 -7.00 -17.18 -0.29
CA ILE A 154 -7.42 -15.80 -0.06
C ILE A 154 -6.28 -14.96 0.53
N SER A 155 -6.23 -13.69 0.12
CA SER A 155 -5.29 -12.70 0.65
C SER A 155 -6.01 -11.38 0.85
N GLN A 156 -5.91 -10.80 2.04
CA GLN A 156 -6.63 -9.58 2.39
C GLN A 156 -5.70 -8.37 2.45
N GLY A 157 -6.26 -7.20 2.17
CA GLY A 157 -5.56 -5.93 2.28
C GLY A 157 -6.53 -4.75 2.18
N ILE A 158 -5.97 -3.57 1.94
CA ILE A 158 -6.70 -2.35 1.69
C ILE A 158 -6.32 -1.74 0.35
N VAL A 159 -7.15 -0.83 -0.16
CA VAL A 159 -6.77 0.09 -1.23
C VAL A 159 -5.71 1.05 -0.70
N ALA A 160 -4.45 0.79 -1.03
CA ALA A 160 -3.31 1.58 -0.57
C ALA A 160 -3.24 2.94 -1.26
N ASN A 161 -3.57 2.99 -2.55
CA ASN A 161 -3.69 4.21 -3.34
C ASN A 161 -4.48 3.95 -4.63
N ILE A 162 -4.88 5.02 -5.31
CA ILE A 162 -5.57 4.97 -6.60
C ILE A 162 -4.80 5.85 -7.58
N ILE A 163 -4.42 5.27 -8.71
CA ILE A 163 -3.65 5.95 -9.75
C ILE A 163 -4.56 6.21 -10.93
N HIS A 164 -4.92 7.48 -11.09
CA HIS A 164 -5.68 7.91 -12.25
C HIS A 164 -4.81 7.85 -13.52
N PRO A 165 -5.36 7.47 -14.68
CA PRO A 165 -4.61 7.46 -15.94
C PRO A 165 -4.18 8.87 -16.36
N TYR A 166 -4.98 9.88 -16.01
CA TYR A 166 -4.76 11.28 -16.36
C TYR A 166 -4.67 12.14 -15.09
N ARG A 167 -3.90 13.23 -15.13
CA ARG A 167 -3.65 14.10 -13.96
C ARG A 167 -4.90 14.82 -13.44
N ALA A 168 -5.93 14.97 -14.26
CA ALA A 168 -7.18 15.61 -13.89
C ALA A 168 -8.36 14.69 -14.26
N ALA A 169 -8.53 13.59 -13.52
CA ALA A 169 -9.77 12.82 -13.59
C ALA A 169 -10.88 13.66 -12.95
N ARG A 170 -11.69 14.33 -13.78
CA ARG A 170 -12.76 15.24 -13.31
C ARG A 170 -14.13 14.58 -13.32
N ARG A 171 -14.25 13.42 -13.97
CA ARG A 171 -15.52 12.70 -14.12
C ARG A 171 -15.45 11.33 -13.46
N ALA A 172 -16.62 10.82 -13.05
CA ALA A 172 -16.73 9.54 -12.33
C ALA A 172 -16.31 8.32 -13.18
N ASP A 173 -16.52 8.39 -14.50
CA ASP A 173 -16.05 7.40 -15.48
C ASP A 173 -14.51 7.34 -15.56
N GLU A 174 -13.84 8.50 -15.56
CA GLU A 174 -12.36 8.57 -15.52
C GLU A 174 -11.80 8.04 -14.19
N GLN A 175 -12.51 8.28 -13.08
CA GLN A 175 -12.14 7.75 -11.75
C GLN A 175 -12.34 6.24 -11.69
N ALA A 176 -13.39 5.71 -12.33
CA ALA A 176 -13.61 4.27 -12.45
C ALA A 176 -12.50 3.58 -13.28
N ASN A 177 -11.82 4.32 -14.17
CA ASN A 177 -10.70 3.84 -14.97
C ASN A 177 -9.32 3.94 -14.29
N SER A 178 -9.28 3.90 -12.97
CA SER A 178 -8.08 4.19 -12.18
C SER A 178 -7.49 2.94 -11.54
N LEU A 179 -6.21 2.70 -11.79
CA LEU A 179 -5.49 1.55 -11.27
C LEU A 179 -5.48 1.57 -9.74
N VAL A 180 -5.88 0.47 -9.12
CA VAL A 180 -5.88 0.31 -7.67
C VAL A 180 -4.58 -0.33 -7.22
N LEU A 181 -3.91 0.29 -6.26
CA LEU A 181 -2.78 -0.29 -5.53
C LEU A 181 -3.31 -0.89 -4.25
N THR A 182 -2.80 -2.06 -3.88
CA THR A 182 -3.15 -2.71 -2.62
C THR A 182 -1.92 -3.25 -1.91
N ASP A 183 -1.98 -3.30 -0.59
CA ASP A 183 -1.01 -3.99 0.26
C ASP A 183 -1.34 -5.48 0.48
N ALA A 184 -2.45 -5.98 -0.10
CA ALA A 184 -2.73 -7.40 -0.18
C ALA A 184 -1.59 -8.11 -0.91
N LYS A 185 -1.12 -9.24 -0.37
CA LYS A 185 -0.02 -9.99 -0.99
C LYS A 185 -0.51 -10.84 -2.13
N PHE A 186 0.04 -10.60 -3.31
CA PHE A 186 -0.16 -11.47 -4.46
C PHE A 186 0.90 -12.56 -4.43
N LEU A 187 0.55 -13.77 -4.83
CA LEU A 187 1.49 -14.87 -5.00
C LEU A 187 1.57 -15.22 -6.50
N PRO A 188 2.71 -15.79 -6.96
CA PRO A 188 2.79 -16.38 -8.29
C PRO A 188 1.64 -17.34 -8.59
N GLY A 189 0.91 -17.13 -9.68
CA GLY A 189 -0.27 -17.92 -10.05
C GLY A 189 -1.61 -17.31 -9.62
N MET A 190 -1.60 -16.19 -8.89
CA MET A 190 -2.83 -15.44 -8.55
C MET A 190 -3.19 -14.37 -9.57
N GLU A 191 -2.47 -14.25 -10.69
CA GLU A 191 -2.78 -13.28 -11.75
C GLU A 191 -4.13 -13.57 -12.41
N GLY A 192 -4.95 -12.53 -12.59
CA GLY A 192 -6.32 -12.68 -13.09
C GLY A 192 -7.31 -13.21 -12.05
N GLY A 193 -6.88 -13.36 -10.79
CA GLY A 193 -7.74 -13.70 -9.67
C GLY A 193 -8.77 -12.61 -9.37
N ALA A 194 -9.93 -13.02 -8.87
CA ALA A 194 -11.00 -12.10 -8.51
C ALA A 194 -10.64 -11.30 -7.26
N VAL A 195 -10.97 -10.02 -7.24
CA VAL A 195 -10.85 -9.17 -6.06
C VAL A 195 -12.23 -8.71 -5.67
N SER A 196 -12.62 -8.89 -4.41
CA SER A 196 -13.91 -8.46 -3.88
C SER A 196 -13.76 -7.42 -2.79
N TRP A 197 -14.77 -6.56 -2.61
CA TRP A 197 -14.85 -5.71 -1.43
C TRP A 197 -15.28 -6.51 -0.21
N ASP A 198 -14.58 -6.38 0.91
CA ASP A 198 -14.91 -7.16 2.12
C ASP A 198 -16.30 -6.86 2.68
N GLU A 199 -16.76 -5.62 2.50
CA GLU A 199 -17.99 -5.12 3.11
C GLU A 199 -19.25 -5.57 2.36
N THR A 200 -19.15 -5.71 1.04
CA THR A 200 -20.30 -6.04 0.17
C THR A 200 -20.19 -7.41 -0.48
N GLY A 201 -18.99 -8.00 -0.53
CA GLY A 201 -18.70 -9.21 -1.32
C GLY A 201 -18.70 -8.96 -2.83
N GLU A 202 -18.96 -7.73 -3.28
CA GLU A 202 -19.04 -7.40 -4.70
C GLU A 202 -17.67 -7.44 -5.36
N LEU A 203 -17.65 -7.79 -6.65
CA LEU A 203 -16.44 -7.78 -7.47
C LEU A 203 -15.87 -6.36 -7.56
N ALA A 204 -14.71 -6.15 -6.96
CA ALA A 204 -13.92 -4.93 -7.05
C ALA A 204 -13.13 -4.86 -8.36
N GLY A 205 -12.67 -6.01 -8.86
CA GLY A 205 -11.80 -6.07 -10.03
C GLY A 205 -11.06 -7.40 -10.18
N LEU A 206 -10.00 -7.39 -10.99
CA LEU A 206 -9.09 -8.52 -11.18
C LEU A 206 -7.67 -8.13 -10.77
N SER A 207 -6.94 -9.05 -10.14
CA SER A 207 -5.50 -8.88 -9.91
C SER A 207 -4.74 -8.88 -11.24
N MET A 208 -3.78 -7.98 -11.37
CA MET A 208 -2.80 -8.01 -12.45
C MET A 208 -1.42 -8.41 -11.91
N LEU A 209 -0.45 -8.56 -12.82
CA LEU A 209 0.94 -8.77 -12.46
C LEU A 209 1.42 -7.66 -11.52
N PRO A 210 2.05 -8.00 -10.38
CA PRO A 210 2.61 -6.98 -9.49
C PRO A 210 3.79 -6.28 -10.16
N ILE A 211 4.11 -5.08 -9.68
CA ILE A 211 5.39 -4.42 -9.98
C ILE A 211 6.36 -4.61 -8.83
N ARG A 212 7.61 -4.89 -9.16
CA ARG A 212 8.66 -5.14 -8.17
C ARG A 212 9.90 -4.32 -8.46
N ARG A 213 10.60 -3.92 -7.42
CA ARG A 213 11.90 -3.23 -7.57
C ARG A 213 13.03 -4.23 -7.85
N THR A 214 13.99 -3.81 -8.67
CA THR A 214 15.18 -4.60 -9.03
C THR A 214 16.47 -4.13 -8.37
N ASP A 215 16.42 -3.06 -7.60
CA ASP A 215 17.57 -2.45 -6.92
C ASP A 215 17.87 -3.06 -5.54
N GLY A 216 17.28 -4.22 -5.23
CA GLY A 216 17.48 -4.94 -3.97
C GLY A 216 16.53 -4.53 -2.85
N GLU A 217 15.71 -3.50 -3.05
CA GLU A 217 14.65 -3.15 -2.11
C GLU A 217 13.50 -4.19 -2.19
N PRO A 218 13.01 -4.72 -1.07
CA PRO A 218 11.94 -5.73 -1.03
C PRO A 218 10.57 -5.06 -1.20
N VAL A 219 10.36 -4.47 -2.37
CA VAL A 219 9.15 -3.75 -2.75
C VAL A 219 8.43 -4.55 -3.82
N ASP A 220 7.30 -5.12 -3.43
CA ASP A 220 6.35 -5.78 -4.32
C ASP A 220 5.00 -5.08 -4.16
N ILE A 221 4.49 -4.47 -5.24
CA ILE A 221 3.21 -3.75 -5.22
C ILE A 221 2.21 -4.52 -6.04
N SER A 222 1.15 -4.93 -5.36
CA SER A 222 0.00 -5.58 -5.95
C SER A 222 -0.94 -4.55 -6.60
N LEU A 223 -1.43 -4.90 -7.77
CA LEU A 223 -2.19 -4.00 -8.63
C LEU A 223 -3.53 -4.64 -9.04
N VAL A 224 -4.60 -3.87 -9.03
CA VAL A 224 -5.96 -4.35 -9.36
C VAL A 224 -6.53 -3.53 -10.51
N ILE A 225 -7.02 -4.22 -11.54
CA ILE A 225 -7.82 -3.64 -12.62
C ILE A 225 -9.26 -3.50 -12.09
N PRO A 226 -9.81 -2.28 -11.98
CA PRO A 226 -11.17 -2.09 -11.49
C PRO A 226 -12.22 -2.79 -12.36
N VAL A 227 -13.28 -3.30 -11.72
CA VAL A 227 -14.42 -3.96 -12.39
C VAL A 227 -15.04 -3.08 -13.49
N ALA A 228 -15.08 -1.76 -13.30
CA ALA A 228 -15.62 -0.85 -14.30
C ALA A 228 -14.81 -0.88 -15.62
N CYS A 229 -13.48 -0.94 -15.55
CA CYS A 229 -12.63 -1.11 -16.72
C CYS A 229 -12.89 -2.44 -17.42
N ILE A 230 -13.04 -3.50 -16.64
CA ILE A 230 -13.27 -4.85 -17.15
C ILE A 230 -14.60 -4.90 -17.90
N VAL A 231 -15.68 -4.43 -17.28
CA VAL A 231 -17.02 -4.39 -17.89
C VAL A 231 -17.02 -3.56 -19.16
N ALA A 232 -16.38 -2.38 -19.16
CA ALA A 232 -16.25 -1.56 -20.36
C ALA A 232 -15.53 -2.31 -21.50
N ALA A 233 -14.40 -2.95 -21.19
CA ALA A 233 -13.58 -3.65 -22.17
C ALA A 233 -14.25 -4.90 -22.76
N ILE A 234 -15.03 -5.64 -21.97
CA ILE A 234 -15.68 -6.90 -22.42
C ILE A 234 -17.11 -6.73 -22.91
N SER A 235 -17.74 -5.55 -22.70
CA SER A 235 -19.12 -5.27 -23.13
C SER A 235 -19.41 -5.52 -24.63
N PRO A 236 -18.45 -5.44 -25.58
CA PRO A 236 -18.70 -5.83 -26.96
C PRO A 236 -18.82 -7.34 -27.19
N TYR A 237 -18.38 -8.17 -26.22
CA TYR A 237 -18.27 -9.63 -26.35
C TYR A 237 -19.29 -10.38 -25.49
N ILE A 238 -19.77 -9.77 -24.40
CA ILE A 238 -20.67 -10.37 -23.43
C ILE A 238 -21.77 -9.37 -23.10
N THR A 239 -23.03 -9.82 -23.15
CA THR A 239 -24.17 -9.01 -22.72
C THR A 239 -24.16 -8.88 -21.20
N ILE A 240 -23.72 -7.73 -20.71
CA ILE A 240 -23.76 -7.38 -19.27
C ILE A 240 -24.86 -6.33 -19.07
N PRO A 241 -25.78 -6.51 -18.11
CA PRO A 241 -26.77 -5.49 -17.79
C PRO A 241 -26.08 -4.16 -17.46
N ARG A 242 -26.38 -3.10 -18.22
CA ARG A 242 -25.85 -1.76 -17.91
C ARG A 242 -26.36 -1.31 -16.55
N GLN A 243 -25.43 -1.03 -15.64
CA GLN A 243 -25.71 -0.38 -14.37
C GLN A 243 -24.99 0.96 -14.29
N LEU A 244 -25.59 1.93 -13.60
CA LEU A 244 -24.90 3.17 -13.28
C LEU A 244 -23.86 2.92 -12.18
N LEU A 245 -22.70 3.54 -12.34
CA LEU A 245 -21.74 3.71 -11.24
C LEU A 245 -22.44 4.41 -10.09
N GLN A 246 -22.50 3.77 -8.93
CA GLN A 246 -22.99 4.41 -7.73
C GLN A 246 -21.80 4.91 -6.90
N PRO A 247 -21.90 6.10 -6.29
CA PRO A 247 -20.99 6.48 -5.22
C PRO A 247 -21.00 5.38 -4.16
N ASP A 248 -19.84 5.05 -3.60
CA ASP A 248 -19.75 4.12 -2.49
C ASP A 248 -20.62 4.65 -1.33
N HIS A 249 -21.74 3.98 -1.04
CA HIS A 249 -22.62 4.32 0.09
C HIS A 249 -22.14 3.66 1.40
N VAL A 250 -21.19 2.72 1.31
CA VAL A 250 -20.65 2.02 2.46
C VAL A 250 -19.44 2.79 2.99
N ALA A 251 -19.53 3.18 4.26
CA ALA A 251 -18.48 3.83 5.01
C ALA A 251 -17.32 2.85 5.28
N ALA A 252 -16.52 2.58 4.24
CA ALA A 252 -15.17 2.10 4.42
C ALA A 252 -14.39 3.07 5.32
N LEU A 253 -13.17 2.72 5.74
CA LEU A 253 -12.26 3.51 6.59
C LEU A 253 -12.02 4.99 6.16
N ASN A 254 -12.70 5.50 5.13
CA ASN A 254 -12.96 6.89 4.77
C ASN A 254 -13.72 7.74 5.82
N SER A 255 -13.46 7.56 7.11
CA SER A 255 -13.88 8.59 8.07
C SER A 255 -13.20 9.91 7.70
N SER A 256 -13.85 11.05 7.96
CA SER A 256 -13.23 12.37 7.79
C SER A 256 -11.86 12.46 8.46
N SER A 257 -11.67 11.72 9.57
CA SER A 257 -10.40 11.58 10.28
C SER A 257 -9.29 10.93 9.45
N PHE A 258 -9.54 9.82 8.76
CA PHE A 258 -8.52 9.17 7.90
C PHE A 258 -8.13 10.04 6.72
N ILE A 259 -9.12 10.68 6.08
CA ILE A 259 -8.89 11.61 4.99
C ILE A 259 -8.01 12.77 5.49
N ASN A 260 -8.35 13.33 6.65
CA ASN A 260 -7.58 14.40 7.27
C ASN A 260 -6.14 13.95 7.63
N ALA A 261 -5.99 12.77 8.25
CA ALA A 261 -4.68 12.22 8.59
C ALA A 261 -3.81 12.03 7.34
N ARG A 262 -4.38 11.51 6.25
CA ARG A 262 -3.67 11.35 4.98
C ARG A 262 -3.28 12.67 4.34
N GLN A 263 -4.17 13.66 4.36
CA GLN A 263 -3.91 15.00 3.83
C GLN A 263 -2.87 15.77 4.64
N ALA A 264 -2.76 15.49 5.95
CA ALA A 264 -1.73 16.07 6.81
C ALA A 264 -0.34 15.47 6.60
N VAL A 265 -0.24 14.28 5.97
CA VAL A 265 1.04 13.68 5.60
C VAL A 265 1.57 14.32 4.33
N VAL A 266 2.82 14.77 4.40
CA VAL A 266 3.52 15.53 3.36
C VAL A 266 4.80 14.84 2.94
N MET A 267 5.29 15.15 1.75
CA MET A 267 6.60 14.67 1.30
C MET A 267 7.67 15.67 1.70
N VAL A 268 8.70 15.22 2.39
CA VAL A 268 9.89 16.03 2.72
C VAL A 268 10.99 15.66 1.73
N GLN A 269 11.54 16.64 1.01
CA GLN A 269 12.69 16.47 0.14
C GLN A 269 13.87 17.27 0.66
N VAL A 270 14.99 16.60 0.92
CA VAL A 270 16.28 17.22 1.27
C VAL A 270 17.35 16.77 0.29
N GLY A 271 17.89 17.71 -0.48
CA GLY A 271 18.74 17.40 -1.64
C GLY A 271 18.07 16.44 -2.61
N GLN A 272 18.67 15.26 -2.81
CA GLN A 272 18.14 14.18 -3.65
C GLN A 272 17.44 13.06 -2.85
N THR A 273 17.36 13.19 -1.53
CA THR A 273 16.68 12.24 -0.66
C THR A 273 15.27 12.73 -0.35
N TRP A 274 14.35 11.81 -0.15
CA TRP A 274 13.00 12.12 0.29
C TRP A 274 12.59 11.24 1.47
N ALA A 275 11.62 11.74 2.21
CA ALA A 275 10.99 11.10 3.34
C ALA A 275 9.53 11.59 3.43
N SER A 276 8.84 11.15 4.46
CA SER A 276 7.53 11.63 4.84
C SER A 276 7.65 12.64 5.98
N GLY A 277 6.64 13.47 6.15
CA GLY A 277 6.44 14.29 7.33
C GLY A 277 4.95 14.39 7.62
N VAL A 278 4.59 14.94 8.78
CA VAL A 278 3.20 15.23 9.13
C VAL A 278 3.08 16.66 9.60
N VAL A 279 2.14 17.42 9.02
CA VAL A 279 1.79 18.75 9.49
C VAL A 279 1.06 18.63 10.82
N ILE A 280 1.58 19.26 11.87
CA ILE A 280 1.06 19.15 13.24
C ILE A 280 0.41 20.44 13.77
N SER A 281 0.56 21.56 13.05
CA SER A 281 -0.05 22.83 13.45
C SER A 281 -0.60 23.62 12.25
N LYS A 282 -1.60 24.47 12.50
CA LYS A 282 -2.12 25.43 11.50
C LYS A 282 -1.08 26.44 11.04
N SER A 283 -0.08 26.73 11.89
CA SER A 283 1.06 27.59 11.56
C SER A 283 2.07 26.91 10.63
N GLY A 284 1.92 25.62 10.29
CA GLY A 284 2.78 24.96 9.32
C GLY A 284 4.02 24.29 9.91
N HIS A 285 3.94 23.83 11.15
CA HIS A 285 4.97 22.96 11.72
C HIS A 285 4.79 21.53 11.20
N ILE A 286 5.89 20.89 10.81
CA ILE A 286 5.93 19.53 10.29
C ILE A 286 6.89 18.70 11.12
N LEU A 287 6.39 17.57 11.62
CA LEU A 287 7.18 16.56 12.28
C LEU A 287 7.70 15.53 11.27
N THR A 288 8.96 15.13 11.40
CA THR A 288 9.57 14.05 10.60
C THR A 288 10.72 13.42 11.40
N ASN A 289 11.55 12.57 10.79
CA ASN A 289 12.70 11.99 11.47
C ASN A 289 13.99 12.81 11.32
N ALA A 290 14.85 12.74 12.34
CA ALA A 290 16.14 13.42 12.37
C ALA A 290 17.15 12.83 11.37
N HIS A 291 17.18 11.52 11.20
CA HIS A 291 18.11 10.82 10.30
C HIS A 291 17.94 11.22 8.83
N VAL A 292 16.78 11.78 8.47
CA VAL A 292 16.55 12.34 7.13
C VAL A 292 17.56 13.46 6.84
N PHE A 293 17.98 14.19 7.88
CA PHE A 293 18.85 15.37 7.77
C PHE A 293 20.30 15.13 8.16
N THR A 294 20.62 14.10 8.95
CA THR A 294 21.96 13.91 9.56
C THR A 294 23.10 14.00 8.55
N SER A 295 22.93 13.39 7.37
CA SER A 295 23.94 13.42 6.31
C SER A 295 24.03 14.74 5.56
N PHE A 296 23.16 15.72 5.84
CA PHE A 296 23.05 17.02 5.18
C PHE A 296 23.36 18.21 6.10
N LEU A 297 23.52 17.97 7.40
CA LEU A 297 23.89 19.00 8.36
C LEU A 297 25.34 19.46 8.16
N ASP A 298 25.60 20.72 8.50
CA ASP A 298 26.95 21.21 8.65
C ASP A 298 27.59 20.70 9.96
N ASN A 299 28.92 20.59 9.98
CA ASN A 299 29.67 20.09 11.14
C ASN A 299 30.14 21.24 12.06
N ILE A 300 29.37 22.33 12.15
CA ILE A 300 29.80 23.51 12.90
C ILE A 300 29.50 23.32 14.39
N SER A 301 30.50 22.87 15.15
CA SER A 301 30.44 22.48 16.57
C SER A 301 30.00 23.58 17.56
N ASN A 302 29.85 24.84 17.12
CA ASN A 302 29.45 25.98 17.96
C ASN A 302 28.03 26.49 17.68
N ARG A 303 27.24 25.81 16.83
CA ARG A 303 25.86 26.22 16.58
C ARG A 303 24.92 25.64 17.63
N THR A 304 24.07 26.49 18.17
CA THR A 304 22.94 26.09 19.01
C THR A 304 21.82 25.43 18.22
N TRP A 305 21.79 25.57 16.89
CA TRP A 305 20.66 25.15 16.04
C TRP A 305 21.11 24.48 14.74
N PRO A 306 20.35 23.47 14.27
CA PRO A 306 20.70 22.70 13.09
C PRO A 306 20.69 23.58 11.84
N ASN A 307 21.66 23.36 10.95
CA ASN A 307 21.72 24.03 9.67
C ASN A 307 22.17 23.06 8.59
N LEU A 308 21.54 23.18 7.42
CA LEU A 308 21.92 22.42 6.25
C LEU A 308 23.20 22.99 5.65
N ARG A 309 24.05 22.11 5.09
CA ARG A 309 25.23 22.54 4.35
C ARG A 309 24.83 23.40 3.15
N SER A 310 25.70 24.34 2.80
CA SER A 310 25.53 25.21 1.64
C SER A 310 25.23 24.39 0.37
N GLY A 311 24.20 24.81 -0.38
CA GLY A 311 23.75 24.16 -1.60
C GLY A 311 22.78 22.98 -1.42
N ILE A 312 22.46 22.59 -0.19
CA ILE A 312 21.40 21.61 0.08
C ILE A 312 20.06 22.34 0.17
N SER A 313 19.10 21.94 -0.67
CA SER A 313 17.73 22.44 -0.62
C SER A 313 16.85 21.58 0.30
N LEU A 314 15.95 22.23 1.02
CA LEU A 314 14.85 21.60 1.75
C LEU A 314 13.52 22.10 1.17
N ARG A 315 12.67 21.16 0.76
CA ARG A 315 11.36 21.44 0.18
C ARG A 315 10.32 20.48 0.72
N VAL A 316 9.08 20.92 0.80
CA VAL A 316 7.95 20.10 1.25
C VAL A 316 6.90 20.07 0.15
N ARG A 317 6.39 18.88 -0.19
CA ARG A 317 5.20 18.75 -1.05
C ARG A 317 3.96 18.56 -0.20
N ILE A 318 3.02 19.48 -0.36
CA ILE A 318 1.69 19.42 0.25
C ILE A 318 0.71 18.98 -0.83
N ASP A 319 0.00 17.89 -0.58
CA ASP A 319 -0.96 17.34 -1.51
C ASP A 319 -2.39 17.73 -1.08
N SER A 320 -3.11 18.46 -1.92
CA SER A 320 -4.55 18.71 -1.77
C SER A 320 -5.35 17.85 -2.76
N PRO A 321 -6.67 17.68 -2.57
CA PRO A 321 -7.50 16.97 -3.54
C PRO A 321 -7.45 17.58 -4.95
N GLN A 322 -7.12 18.88 -5.08
CA GLN A 322 -7.12 19.62 -6.33
C GLN A 322 -5.72 19.80 -6.94
N GLN A 323 -4.66 19.82 -6.12
CA GLN A 323 -3.31 20.13 -6.58
C GLN A 323 -2.22 19.61 -5.65
N GLN A 324 -1.01 19.41 -6.21
CA GLN A 324 0.21 19.19 -5.44
C GLN A 324 1.01 20.49 -5.45
N LEU A 325 1.36 20.97 -4.26
CA LEU A 325 2.14 22.20 -4.09
C LEU A 325 3.51 21.84 -3.52
N TRP A 326 4.57 22.25 -4.21
CA TRP A 326 5.91 22.29 -3.62
C TRP A 326 6.11 23.63 -2.92
N VAL A 327 6.56 23.55 -1.66
CA VAL A 327 6.92 24.67 -0.81
C VAL A 327 8.43 24.66 -0.64
N ASP A 328 9.07 25.72 -1.11
CA ASP A 328 10.48 26.01 -0.91
C ASP A 328 10.70 26.78 0.41
N ASP A 329 11.95 27.16 0.69
CA ASP A 329 12.34 28.02 1.83
C ASP A 329 11.81 27.55 3.19
N CYS A 330 11.76 26.23 3.39
CA CYS A 330 11.37 25.64 4.67
C CYS A 330 12.50 25.77 5.69
N GLU A 331 12.16 26.15 6.92
CA GLU A 331 13.11 26.24 8.02
C GLU A 331 13.24 24.90 8.75
N LEU A 332 14.49 24.46 8.97
CA LEU A 332 14.78 23.32 9.85
C LEU A 332 14.90 23.82 11.29
N VAL A 333 13.82 23.70 12.06
CA VAL A 333 13.70 24.24 13.42
C VAL A 333 14.52 23.41 14.42
N PHE A 334 14.45 22.09 14.31
CA PHE A 334 15.06 21.16 15.26
C PHE A 334 15.42 19.83 14.60
N VAL A 335 16.53 19.24 15.04
CA VAL A 335 16.96 17.88 14.70
C VAL A 335 17.45 17.24 15.98
N SER A 336 16.83 16.13 16.39
CA SER A 336 17.25 15.42 17.58
C SER A 336 18.57 14.68 17.35
N GLU A 337 19.41 14.69 18.37
CA GLU A 337 20.66 13.91 18.44
C GLU A 337 20.49 12.62 19.26
N SER A 338 19.25 12.31 19.68
CA SER A 338 18.96 11.14 20.52
C SER A 338 18.24 10.03 19.78
N CYS A 339 17.97 8.92 20.48
CA CYS A 339 17.19 7.80 19.98
C CYS A 339 15.76 8.16 19.55
N TRP A 340 15.22 9.32 19.96
CA TRP A 340 13.89 9.74 19.52
C TRP A 340 13.86 10.07 18.03
N ASP A 341 15.00 10.37 17.39
CA ASP A 341 15.08 10.52 15.93
C ASP A 341 13.98 11.42 15.36
N VAL A 342 13.71 12.55 16.02
CA VAL A 342 12.68 13.53 15.61
C VAL A 342 13.33 14.79 15.05
N ALA A 343 12.79 15.30 13.95
CA ALA A 343 13.06 16.64 13.46
C ALA A 343 11.77 17.45 13.29
N LEU A 344 11.91 18.76 13.39
CA LEU A 344 10.83 19.73 13.23
C LEU A 344 11.19 20.69 12.10
N ILE A 345 10.29 20.84 11.15
CA ILE A 345 10.39 21.77 10.01
C ILE A 345 9.27 22.79 10.16
N LYS A 346 9.50 24.02 9.70
CA LYS A 346 8.49 25.06 9.58
C LYS A 346 8.38 25.52 8.13
N ILE A 347 7.19 25.47 7.56
CA ILE A 347 6.92 26.08 6.25
C ILE A 347 6.61 27.58 6.38
N PRO A 348 6.85 28.39 5.33
CA PRO A 348 6.45 29.78 5.30
C PRO A 348 4.94 29.95 5.50
N GLU A 349 4.53 30.95 6.29
CA GLU A 349 3.10 31.21 6.57
C GLU A 349 2.29 31.56 5.32
N THR A 350 2.95 32.16 4.32
CA THR A 350 2.38 32.47 3.00
C THR A 350 1.93 31.22 2.23
N CYS A 351 2.46 30.05 2.58
CA CYS A 351 2.12 28.77 1.95
C CYS A 351 0.96 28.03 2.62
N VAL A 352 0.37 28.60 3.69
CA VAL A 352 -0.90 28.15 4.26
C VAL A 352 -2.03 28.59 3.30
N LEU A 353 -2.18 27.81 2.22
CA LEU A 353 -3.09 28.06 1.09
C LEU A 353 -4.48 28.54 1.54
N ASN A 354 -4.84 29.81 1.27
CA ASN A 354 -6.19 30.33 1.50
C ASN A 354 -6.78 30.01 2.90
N GLY A 355 -5.93 29.90 3.93
CA GLY A 355 -6.36 29.54 5.29
C GLY A 355 -6.68 28.06 5.53
N PHE A 356 -6.44 27.18 4.55
CA PHE A 356 -6.65 25.74 4.68
C PHE A 356 -5.34 24.97 4.49
N LEU A 357 -4.80 24.48 5.61
CA LEU A 357 -3.71 23.51 5.66
C LEU A 357 -4.19 22.30 6.47
N PRO A 358 -4.35 21.12 5.86
CA PRO A 358 -4.63 19.90 6.59
C PRO A 358 -3.52 19.65 7.62
N TYR A 359 -3.91 19.39 8.87
CA TYR A 359 -2.97 19.11 9.93
C TYR A 359 -3.54 18.06 10.89
N LEU A 360 -2.65 17.36 11.55
CA LEU A 360 -2.95 16.31 12.51
C LEU A 360 -2.32 16.69 13.86
N PRO A 361 -3.09 17.33 14.76
CA PRO A 361 -2.52 17.87 16.00
C PRO A 361 -1.99 16.77 16.91
N LEU A 362 -0.94 17.10 17.67
CA LEU A 362 -0.46 16.26 18.75
C LEU A 362 -1.39 16.40 19.94
N ARG A 363 -2.13 15.33 20.26
CA ARG A 363 -3.05 15.29 21.39
C ARG A 363 -2.33 15.55 22.71
N THR A 364 -2.99 16.24 23.64
CA THR A 364 -2.44 16.44 24.98
C THR A 364 -2.39 15.11 25.76
N PRO A 365 -1.55 14.99 26.80
CA PRO A 365 -1.54 13.80 27.65
C PRO A 365 -2.93 13.42 28.19
N GLU A 366 -3.74 14.41 28.55
CA GLU A 366 -5.12 14.21 29.02
C GLU A 366 -6.00 13.62 27.91
N GLU A 367 -5.92 14.16 26.69
CA GLU A 367 -6.66 13.64 25.54
C GLU A 367 -6.24 12.21 25.19
N ILE A 368 -4.94 11.92 25.20
CA ILE A 368 -4.40 10.57 24.96
C ILE A 368 -4.97 9.60 26.00
N SER A 369 -4.95 9.98 27.29
CA SER A 369 -5.45 9.14 28.39
C SER A 369 -6.94 8.81 28.30
N ARG A 370 -7.72 9.63 27.58
CA ARG A 370 -9.16 9.39 27.34
C ARG A 370 -9.42 8.44 26.16
N THR A 371 -8.42 8.16 25.34
CA THR A 371 -8.56 7.26 24.19
C THR A 371 -8.20 5.82 24.54
N LYS A 372 -8.68 4.87 23.72
CA LYS A 372 -8.34 3.46 23.90
C LYS A 372 -6.83 3.29 23.78
N PRO A 373 -6.15 2.66 24.75
CA PRO A 373 -4.72 2.45 24.68
C PRO A 373 -4.39 1.54 23.49
N ILE A 374 -3.27 1.81 22.83
CA ILE A 374 -2.74 0.92 21.80
C ILE A 374 -2.16 -0.30 22.50
N VAL A 375 -2.65 -1.48 22.13
CA VAL A 375 -2.20 -2.77 22.68
C VAL A 375 -1.88 -3.72 21.54
N LYS A 376 -1.25 -4.85 21.86
CA LYS A 376 -0.98 -5.89 20.85
C LYS A 376 -2.29 -6.30 20.16
N GLY A 377 -2.26 -6.36 18.83
CA GLY A 377 -3.41 -6.70 18.00
C GLY A 377 -4.30 -5.51 17.62
N THR A 378 -4.10 -4.31 18.18
CA THR A 378 -4.82 -3.11 17.72
C THR A 378 -4.55 -2.88 16.23
N PRO A 379 -5.59 -2.76 15.37
CA PRO A 379 -5.39 -2.44 13.96
C PRO A 379 -4.75 -1.06 13.80
N LEU A 380 -3.69 -1.00 12.98
CA LEU A 380 -2.93 0.22 12.71
C LEU A 380 -2.72 0.38 11.20
N PHE A 381 -2.68 1.63 10.77
CA PHE A 381 -2.45 2.00 9.38
C PHE A 381 -1.24 2.90 9.29
N ALA A 382 -0.28 2.57 8.44
CA ALA A 382 0.87 3.42 8.15
C ALA A 382 0.55 4.30 6.94
N ILE A 383 0.81 5.60 7.06
CA ILE A 383 0.60 6.57 5.98
C ILE A 383 1.91 7.30 5.70
N GLY A 384 2.37 7.28 4.45
CA GLY A 384 3.63 7.91 4.05
C GLY A 384 3.88 7.90 2.54
N HIS A 385 4.89 8.66 2.12
CA HIS A 385 5.43 8.71 0.76
C HIS A 385 6.51 7.65 0.53
N GLY A 386 6.21 6.42 0.92
CA GLY A 386 7.05 5.27 0.66
C GLY A 386 7.11 4.93 -0.83
N ILE A 387 8.22 4.31 -1.23
CA ILE A 387 8.44 3.70 -2.54
C ILE A 387 8.64 4.71 -3.68
N PHE A 388 7.68 5.61 -3.91
CA PHE A 388 7.66 6.50 -5.05
C PHE A 388 8.24 7.87 -4.70
N GLY A 389 9.36 8.22 -5.33
CA GLY A 389 10.07 9.48 -5.07
C GLY A 389 9.34 10.73 -5.58
N PRO A 390 9.93 11.93 -5.35
CA PRO A 390 9.34 13.24 -5.64
C PRO A 390 8.77 13.43 -7.04
N SER A 391 9.42 12.85 -8.05
CA SER A 391 9.04 13.03 -9.45
C SER A 391 7.74 12.31 -9.82
N SER A 392 7.37 11.25 -9.11
CA SER A 392 6.23 10.38 -9.44
C SER A 392 4.86 11.08 -9.35
N GLY A 393 4.74 12.13 -8.52
CA GLY A 393 3.47 12.78 -8.22
C GLY A 393 2.45 11.87 -7.57
N ILE A 394 2.87 10.75 -6.96
CA ILE A 394 1.99 9.80 -6.27
C ILE A 394 1.69 10.30 -4.85
N LEU A 395 0.41 10.29 -4.48
CA LEU A 395 -0.08 10.65 -3.13
C LEU A 395 0.47 9.69 -2.06
N PRO A 396 0.39 10.03 -0.76
CA PRO A 396 0.81 9.12 0.31
C PRO A 396 0.10 7.76 0.17
N LEU A 397 0.86 6.68 0.32
CA LEU A 397 0.35 5.31 0.39
C LEU A 397 -0.19 5.06 1.80
N ILE A 398 -1.26 4.27 1.89
CA ILE A 398 -1.74 3.69 3.15
C ILE A 398 -1.47 2.19 3.13
N THR A 399 -0.93 1.66 4.22
CA THR A 399 -0.84 0.21 4.43
C THR A 399 -1.45 -0.17 5.77
N SER A 400 -1.98 -1.38 5.87
CA SER A 400 -2.70 -1.92 7.00
C SER A 400 -1.90 -2.99 7.72
N GLY A 401 -2.06 -3.04 9.03
CA GLY A 401 -1.50 -4.08 9.88
C GLY A 401 -2.03 -3.96 11.29
N ILE A 402 -1.25 -4.44 12.25
CA ILE A 402 -1.57 -4.38 13.67
C ILE A 402 -0.40 -3.83 14.46
N CYS A 403 -0.67 -3.36 15.67
CA CYS A 403 0.35 -3.21 16.70
C CYS A 403 0.86 -4.61 17.09
N SER A 404 2.08 -4.93 16.66
CA SER A 404 2.75 -6.19 16.98
C SER A 404 3.22 -6.20 18.44
N LYS A 405 3.69 -5.05 18.95
CA LYS A 405 4.17 -4.89 20.33
C LYS A 405 4.21 -3.42 20.73
N VAL A 406 3.92 -3.16 22.01
CA VAL A 406 4.23 -1.90 22.68
C VAL A 406 5.36 -2.17 23.66
N VAL A 407 6.46 -1.43 23.54
CA VAL A 407 7.56 -1.48 24.49
C VAL A 407 7.41 -0.31 25.44
N THR A 408 7.48 -0.59 26.74
CA THR A 408 7.30 0.41 27.79
C THR A 408 8.55 0.59 28.64
N HIS A 409 8.72 1.79 29.19
CA HIS A 409 9.70 2.10 30.23
C HIS A 409 9.02 3.00 31.27
N ALA A 410 9.08 2.61 32.55
CA ALA A 410 8.36 3.28 33.65
C ALA A 410 6.87 3.50 33.31
N ASP A 411 6.20 2.44 32.85
CA ASP A 411 4.79 2.41 32.44
C ASP A 411 4.39 3.35 31.30
N LYS A 412 5.36 3.97 30.62
CA LYS A 412 5.13 4.81 29.44
C LYS A 412 5.57 4.10 28.16
N PRO A 413 4.78 4.17 27.08
CA PRO A 413 5.18 3.62 25.80
C PRO A 413 6.39 4.39 25.26
N VAL A 414 7.42 3.66 24.84
CA VAL A 414 8.65 4.24 24.27
C VAL A 414 8.95 3.74 22.85
N MET A 415 8.31 2.67 22.41
CA MET A 415 8.42 2.18 21.04
C MET A 415 7.16 1.37 20.67
N LEU A 416 6.63 1.62 19.47
CA LEU A 416 5.60 0.79 18.85
C LEU A 416 6.23 -0.07 17.76
N LEU A 417 5.85 -1.35 17.72
CA LEU A 417 6.13 -2.23 16.59
C LEU A 417 4.85 -2.46 15.82
N SER A 418 4.90 -2.32 14.49
CA SER A 418 3.75 -2.56 13.61
C SER A 418 4.07 -3.59 12.54
N SER A 419 3.04 -4.32 12.10
CA SER A 419 3.10 -5.23 10.95
C SER A 419 2.68 -4.58 9.63
N ALA A 420 2.15 -3.34 9.67
CA ALA A 420 1.77 -2.60 8.48
C ALA A 420 3.02 -2.40 7.59
N PRO A 421 3.01 -2.84 6.32
CA PRO A 421 4.20 -2.75 5.48
C PRO A 421 4.65 -1.30 5.31
N VAL A 422 5.92 -1.03 5.66
CA VAL A 422 6.54 0.27 5.41
C VAL A 422 7.83 0.12 4.63
N HIS A 423 8.12 1.11 3.79
CA HIS A 423 9.20 1.10 2.82
C HIS A 423 10.05 2.36 2.94
N ARG A 424 11.19 2.39 2.26
CA ARG A 424 12.00 3.60 2.10
C ARG A 424 11.12 4.77 1.65
N GLY A 425 11.23 5.90 2.34
CA GLY A 425 10.38 7.08 2.15
C GLY A 425 9.25 7.22 3.18
N ASN A 426 8.86 6.15 3.90
CA ASN A 426 7.86 6.25 4.97
C ASN A 426 8.40 6.85 6.28
N SER A 427 9.72 6.94 6.47
CA SER A 427 10.32 7.63 7.62
C SER A 427 9.73 9.03 7.77
N GLY A 428 9.23 9.37 8.96
CA GLY A 428 8.55 10.61 9.30
C GLY A 428 7.05 10.62 8.96
N GLY A 429 6.53 9.51 8.42
CA GLY A 429 5.11 9.28 8.23
C GLY A 429 4.43 8.89 9.55
N VAL A 430 3.14 8.55 9.48
CA VAL A 430 2.34 8.30 10.70
C VAL A 430 1.78 6.90 10.75
N LEU A 431 1.70 6.35 11.96
CA LEU A 431 0.79 5.29 12.33
C LEU A 431 -0.50 5.93 12.86
N VAL A 432 -1.64 5.47 12.35
CA VAL A 432 -2.97 5.84 12.84
C VAL A 432 -3.79 4.61 13.22
N ASN A 433 -4.74 4.76 14.16
CA ASN A 433 -5.71 3.71 14.49
C ASN A 433 -6.94 3.77 13.57
N THR A 434 -7.93 2.92 13.81
CA THR A 434 -9.21 2.86 13.07
C THR A 434 -10.06 4.13 13.18
N ASP A 435 -9.75 5.03 14.11
CA ASP A 435 -10.44 6.31 14.26
C ASP A 435 -9.70 7.45 13.51
N GLY A 436 -8.63 7.12 12.78
CA GLY A 436 -7.76 8.08 12.10
C GLY A 436 -6.88 8.91 13.06
N GLN A 437 -6.75 8.49 14.31
CA GLN A 437 -5.97 9.22 15.31
C GLN A 437 -4.47 8.90 15.16
N PHE A 438 -3.62 9.93 15.20
CA PHE A 438 -2.17 9.77 15.23
C PHE A 438 -1.72 9.05 16.50
N VAL A 439 -1.01 7.92 16.36
CA VAL A 439 -0.53 7.13 17.51
C VAL A 439 0.99 6.97 17.56
N GLY A 440 1.69 7.14 16.44
CA GLY A 440 3.15 7.14 16.46
C GLY A 440 3.80 7.50 15.13
N LEU A 441 4.99 8.10 15.19
CA LEU A 441 5.77 8.53 14.04
C LEU A 441 6.60 7.35 13.50
N VAL A 442 6.45 6.98 12.23
CA VAL A 442 7.18 5.88 11.61
C VAL A 442 8.66 6.25 11.47
N THR A 443 9.56 5.43 12.03
CA THR A 443 11.00 5.77 12.13
C THR A 443 11.89 4.88 11.29
N GLY A 444 11.65 3.56 11.30
CA GLY A 444 12.51 2.64 10.56
C GLY A 444 12.03 1.20 10.53
N ASN A 445 12.77 0.37 9.80
CA ASN A 445 12.49 -1.06 9.63
C ASN A 445 13.59 -1.92 10.25
N GLY A 446 13.21 -3.12 10.67
CA GLY A 446 14.17 -4.18 10.93
C GLY A 446 14.91 -4.57 9.64
N LYS A 447 16.19 -4.87 9.75
CA LYS A 447 17.01 -5.40 8.66
C LYS A 447 17.62 -6.73 9.08
N THR A 448 17.70 -7.64 8.14
CA THR A 448 18.43 -8.90 8.30
C THR A 448 19.93 -8.65 8.32
N SER A 449 20.73 -9.66 8.71
CA SER A 449 22.20 -9.60 8.68
C SER A 449 22.77 -9.36 7.26
N THR A 450 22.00 -9.69 6.22
CA THR A 450 22.36 -9.43 4.83
C THR A 450 21.97 -8.02 4.36
N GLY A 451 21.44 -7.18 5.25
CA GLY A 451 21.01 -5.82 4.95
C GLY A 451 19.62 -5.72 4.32
N ARG A 452 18.96 -6.85 4.02
CA ARG A 452 17.61 -6.84 3.45
C ARG A 452 16.60 -6.34 4.47
N THR A 453 15.82 -5.34 4.08
CA THR A 453 14.74 -4.74 4.86
C THR A 453 13.60 -5.74 5.11
N ILE A 454 13.05 -5.74 6.32
CA ILE A 454 11.85 -6.49 6.70
C ILE A 454 10.69 -5.48 6.77
N THR A 455 9.89 -5.39 5.70
CA THR A 455 8.86 -4.35 5.53
C THR A 455 7.75 -4.43 6.57
N HIS A 456 7.42 -5.63 7.05
CA HIS A 456 6.41 -5.90 8.09
C HIS A 456 6.94 -5.90 9.52
N LEU A 457 8.17 -5.42 9.73
CA LEU A 457 8.73 -5.18 11.06
C LEU A 457 9.25 -3.75 11.07
N ASN A 458 8.43 -2.83 11.55
CA ASN A 458 8.81 -1.43 11.68
C ASN A 458 8.61 -0.90 13.09
N PHE A 459 9.42 0.10 13.39
CA PHE A 459 9.52 0.77 14.67
C PHE A 459 9.00 2.19 14.51
N ALA A 460 8.16 2.61 15.44
CA ALA A 460 7.59 3.94 15.48
C ALA A 460 7.70 4.55 16.87
N ILE A 461 7.94 5.85 16.91
CA ILE A 461 7.98 6.64 18.14
C ILE A 461 6.53 6.86 18.60
N PRO A 462 6.13 6.40 19.79
CA PRO A 462 4.79 6.66 20.31
C PRO A 462 4.53 8.16 20.44
N LEU A 463 3.32 8.61 20.11
CA LEU A 463 2.94 10.03 20.20
C LEU A 463 3.22 10.62 21.60
N ASP A 464 2.95 9.84 22.64
CA ASP A 464 3.14 10.18 24.06
C ASP A 464 4.58 10.60 24.38
N ALA A 465 5.56 10.03 23.67
CA ALA A 465 6.98 10.29 23.92
C ALA A 465 7.40 11.71 23.50
N ILE A 466 6.69 12.31 22.55
CA ILE A 466 7.08 13.56 21.90
C ILE A 466 6.08 14.70 22.16
N THR A 467 4.83 14.38 22.51
CA THR A 467 3.74 15.36 22.59
C THR A 467 4.03 16.50 23.57
N VAL A 468 4.58 16.22 24.76
CA VAL A 468 4.79 17.24 25.79
C VAL A 468 5.81 18.30 25.36
N ALA A 469 6.93 17.87 24.80
CA ALA A 469 8.00 18.77 24.36
C ALA A 469 7.55 19.62 23.16
N VAL A 470 6.94 18.98 22.16
CA VAL A 470 6.54 19.66 20.93
C VAL A 470 5.35 20.59 21.17
N ASN A 471 4.35 20.19 21.95
CA ASN A 471 3.23 21.09 22.26
C ASN A 471 3.66 22.30 23.10
N ALA A 472 4.61 22.14 24.03
CA ALA A 472 5.14 23.27 24.78
C ALA A 472 5.86 24.27 23.84
N TYR A 473 6.67 23.77 22.91
CA TYR A 473 7.27 24.60 21.86
C TYR A 473 6.22 25.29 20.99
N LEU A 474 5.15 24.59 20.58
CA LEU A 474 4.09 25.19 19.75
C LEU A 474 3.30 26.29 20.45
N LEU A 475 3.40 26.42 21.78
CA LEU A 475 2.70 27.45 22.57
C LEU A 475 3.48 28.76 22.66
N ASP A 476 4.80 28.71 22.84
CA ASP A 476 5.65 29.89 23.09
C ASP A 476 6.85 30.05 22.14
N GLU A 477 7.04 29.10 21.21
CA GLU A 477 8.15 29.00 20.26
C GLU A 477 9.54 28.97 20.91
N ASP A 478 9.63 28.64 22.21
CA ASP A 478 10.90 28.51 22.92
C ASP A 478 11.51 27.13 22.67
N ARG A 479 12.58 27.10 21.89
CA ARG A 479 13.25 25.86 21.47
C ARG A 479 13.81 25.05 22.63
N LYS A 480 13.97 25.61 23.85
CA LYS A 480 14.38 24.85 25.04
C LYS A 480 13.49 23.64 25.33
N TRP A 481 12.22 23.68 24.92
CA TRP A 481 11.29 22.59 25.09
C TRP A 481 11.69 21.39 24.22
N LEU A 482 12.24 21.64 23.03
CA LEU A 482 12.70 20.62 22.09
C LEU A 482 14.01 19.96 22.58
N ASP A 483 14.87 20.66 23.32
CA ASP A 483 16.09 20.09 23.92
C ASP A 483 15.81 18.91 24.86
N ARG A 484 14.59 18.83 25.42
CA ARG A 484 14.14 17.67 26.21
C ARG A 484 14.11 16.38 25.40
N LEU A 485 13.97 16.47 24.08
CA LEU A 485 14.04 15.32 23.17
C LEU A 485 15.48 14.87 22.93
N ASN A 486 16.51 15.61 23.37
CA ASN A 486 17.92 15.21 23.28
C ASN A 486 18.44 14.48 24.53
N THR A 487 17.62 14.37 25.58
CA THR A 487 18.01 13.75 26.86
C THR A 487 17.06 12.62 27.27
N PRO A 488 16.88 11.58 26.43
CA PRO A 488 16.09 10.41 26.84
C PRO A 488 16.74 9.69 28.02
N PRO A 489 15.96 8.98 28.86
CA PRO A 489 16.54 8.07 29.85
C PRO A 489 17.43 7.03 29.16
N ILE A 490 18.61 6.74 29.73
CA ILE A 490 19.60 5.79 29.16
C ILE A 490 18.95 4.46 28.74
N ARG A 491 18.00 3.96 29.55
CA ARG A 491 17.33 2.69 29.26
C ARG A 491 16.49 2.73 27.98
N VAL A 492 15.99 3.90 27.59
CA VAL A 492 15.23 4.09 26.34
C VAL A 492 16.17 4.05 25.14
N ASP A 493 17.37 4.63 25.27
CA ASP A 493 18.41 4.57 24.23
C ASP A 493 18.86 3.13 23.94
N ASP A 494 19.04 2.30 24.98
CA ASP A 494 19.34 0.87 24.83
C ASP A 494 18.22 0.11 24.10
N ILE A 495 16.96 0.43 24.41
CA ILE A 495 15.78 -0.18 23.76
C ILE A 495 15.78 0.14 22.27
N TRP A 496 16.00 1.39 21.89
CA TRP A 496 16.04 1.82 20.48
C TRP A 496 17.27 1.30 19.74
N SER A 497 18.38 1.10 20.45
CA SER A 497 19.57 0.44 19.92
C SER A 497 19.41 -1.08 19.79
N LEU A 498 18.25 -1.63 20.17
CA LEU A 498 17.95 -3.07 20.23
C LEU A 498 19.03 -3.87 21.00
N ARG A 499 19.67 -3.24 21.99
CA ARG A 499 20.69 -3.88 22.82
C ARG A 499 20.01 -4.74 23.87
N GLY A 500 20.27 -6.04 23.81
CA GLY A 500 19.81 -7.02 24.80
C GLY A 500 20.92 -7.98 25.16
N ASN A 501 20.90 -8.47 26.41
CA ASN A 501 21.72 -9.60 26.79
C ASN A 501 21.03 -10.86 26.23
N ALA A 502 21.69 -11.55 25.29
CA ALA A 502 21.23 -12.87 24.88
C ALA A 502 21.21 -13.78 26.12
N PRO A 503 20.18 -14.64 26.29
CA PRO A 503 20.27 -15.69 27.29
C PRO A 503 21.51 -16.53 26.97
N VAL A 504 22.45 -16.59 27.91
CA VAL A 504 23.57 -17.53 27.82
C VAL A 504 22.94 -18.91 27.89
N TRP A 505 23.00 -19.65 26.77
CA TRP A 505 22.57 -21.03 26.75
C TRP A 505 23.61 -21.82 27.53
N ASP A 506 23.33 -22.13 28.80
CA ASP A 506 24.14 -23.10 29.54
C ASP A 506 23.94 -24.45 28.85
N PRO A 507 25.00 -25.05 28.28
CA PRO A 507 24.90 -26.38 27.73
C PRO A 507 24.47 -27.32 28.84
N ILE A 508 23.37 -28.04 28.64
CA ILE A 508 22.95 -29.13 29.52
C ILE A 508 24.18 -30.02 29.73
N GLU A 509 24.63 -30.14 30.98
CA GLU A 509 25.73 -31.04 31.34
C GLU A 509 25.52 -32.38 30.64
N LYS A 510 26.53 -32.82 29.89
CA LYS A 510 26.50 -34.08 29.14
C LYS A 510 25.92 -35.17 30.05
N VAL A 511 24.73 -35.66 29.70
CA VAL A 511 24.17 -36.87 30.31
C VAL A 511 25.28 -37.93 30.27
N PRO A 512 25.71 -38.50 31.42
CA PRO A 512 26.75 -39.51 31.42
C PRO A 512 26.33 -40.64 30.48
N SER A 513 27.19 -40.96 29.53
CA SER A 513 26.98 -42.02 28.55
C SER A 513 27.06 -43.40 29.22
N LYS A 514 26.05 -43.73 30.03
CA LYS A 514 25.73 -45.09 30.49
C LYS A 514 24.24 -45.18 30.79
N LEU A 515 23.47 -45.58 29.79
CA LEU A 515 22.30 -46.45 29.95
C LEU A 515 22.24 -47.37 28.74
#